data_AF-A0AAU7Z7D8-F1
#
_entry.id   AF-A0AAU7Z7D8-F1
#
_cell.length_a   1.000
_cell.length_b   1.000
_cell.length_c   1.000
_cell.angle_alpha   90.00
_cell.angle_beta   90.00
_cell.angle_gamma   90.00
#
_symmetry.space_group_name_H-M   'P 1'
#
loop_
_entity.id
_entity.type
_entity.pdbx_description
1 polymer ?
#
loop_
_entity_poly.entity_id
_entity_poly.type
_entity_poly.pdbx_seq_one_letter_code
_entity_poly.pdbx_strand_id
1 'polypeptide(L)' 'MPQTVNTEDVTASADAGVLTITLPKKAEAQPKQIKAQVGNDTKRVEAQTAQ' A
#
# COMPACT_ATOMS: atom_id res chain seq x y z
N MET A 1 -9.63 4.42 -17.32
CA MET A 1 -9.72 5.38 -16.20
C MET A 1 -8.40 5.34 -15.44
N PRO A 2 -7.80 6.48 -15.05
CA PRO A 2 -6.49 6.49 -14.39
C PRO A 2 -6.52 5.73 -13.06
N GLN A 3 -5.44 5.01 -12.72
CA GLN A 3 -5.39 4.16 -11.52
C GLN A 3 -5.38 4.94 -10.19
N THR A 4 -5.10 6.24 -10.26
CA THR A 4 -5.08 7.14 -9.10
C THR A 4 -6.47 7.60 -8.67
N VAL A 5 -7.50 7.32 -9.46
CA VAL A 5 -8.88 7.77 -9.18
C VAL A 5 -9.62 6.70 -8.40
N ASN A 6 -10.34 7.13 -7.37
CA ASN A 6 -11.21 6.25 -6.60
C ASN A 6 -12.55 6.06 -7.31
N THR A 7 -12.65 5.01 -8.12
CA THR A 7 -13.85 4.65 -8.88
C THR A 7 -15.08 4.36 -8.03
N GLU A 8 -14.88 3.95 -6.78
CA GLU A 8 -15.94 3.59 -5.83
C GLU A 8 -16.62 4.82 -5.19
N ASP A 9 -15.98 5.99 -5.17
CA ASP A 9 -16.48 7.23 -4.56
C ASP A 9 -16.79 8.33 -5.59
N VAL A 10 -17.10 7.95 -6.83
CA VAL A 10 -17.45 8.92 -7.86
C VAL A 10 -18.83 9.51 -7.57
N THR A 11 -18.93 10.84 -7.59
CA THR A 11 -20.21 11.56 -7.42
C THR A 11 -20.54 12.39 -8.64
N ALA A 12 -21.83 12.53 -8.92
CA ALA A 12 -22.33 13.33 -10.03
C ALA A 12 -23.48 14.21 -9.55
N SER A 13 -23.53 15.44 -10.05
CA SER A 13 -24.57 16.42 -9.71
C SER A 13 -24.96 17.18 -10.96
N ALA A 14 -26.26 17.33 -11.18
CA ALA A 14 -26.80 18.11 -12.29
C ALA A 14 -27.44 19.38 -11.73
N ASP A 15 -26.96 20.54 -12.17
CA ASP A 15 -27.49 21.84 -11.79
C ASP A 15 -27.54 22.76 -13.02
N ALA A 16 -28.64 23.49 -13.19
CA ALA A 16 -28.86 24.41 -14.31
C ALA A 16 -28.53 23.85 -15.72
N GLY A 17 -28.75 22.55 -15.95
CA GLY A 17 -28.45 21.89 -17.23
C GLY A 17 -26.98 21.49 -17.42
N VAL A 18 -26.14 21.66 -16.40
CA VAL A 18 -24.73 21.24 -16.39
C VAL A 18 -24.56 20.02 -15.49
N LEU A 19 -23.95 18.97 -16.06
CA LEU A 19 -23.54 17.79 -15.31
C LEU A 19 -22.11 17.98 -14.80
N THR A 20 -21.94 18.04 -13.49
CA THR A 20 -20.64 18.06 -12.81
C THR A 20 -20.33 16.68 -12.25
N ILE A 21 -19.16 16.14 -12.59
CA ILE A 21 -18.68 14.83 -12.12
C ILE A 21 -17.43 15.05 -11.26
N THR A 22 -17.46 14.56 -10.03
CA THR A 22 -16.32 14.62 -9.11
C THR A 22 -15.64 13.26 -9.05
N LEU A 23 -14.34 13.25 -9.37
CA LEU A 23 -13.48 12.06 -9.41
C LEU A 23 -12.42 12.15 -8.31
N PRO A 24 -12.69 11.66 -7.10
CA PRO A 24 -11.73 11.74 -6.00
C PRO A 24 -10.49 10.89 -6.28
N LYS A 25 -9.34 11.30 -5.74
CA LYS A 25 -8.12 10.48 -5.78
C LYS A 25 -8.17 9.42 -4.69
N LYS A 26 -7.56 8.25 -4.95
CA LYS A 26 -7.35 7.23 -3.92
C LYS A 26 -6.44 7.81 -2.84
N ALA A 27 -6.81 7.59 -1.57
CA ALA A 27 -5.98 7.98 -0.44
C ALA A 27 -4.59 7.33 -0.57
N GLU A 28 -3.54 8.11 -0.30
CA GLU A 28 -2.18 7.58 -0.30
C GLU A 28 -2.07 6.50 0.77
N ALA A 29 -1.72 5.28 0.37
CA ALA A 29 -1.56 4.19 1.30
C ALA A 29 -0.47 4.57 2.32
N GLN A 30 -0.83 4.58 3.60
CA GLN A 30 0.17 4.76 4.66
C GLN A 30 1.30 3.75 4.44
N PRO A 31 2.57 4.19 4.52
CA PRO A 31 3.69 3.31 4.24
C PRO A 31 3.61 2.12 5.19
N LYS A 32 3.35 0.93 4.63
CA LYS A 32 3.40 -0.31 5.40
C LYS A 32 4.84 -0.46 5.85
N GLN A 33 5.13 -0.24 7.12
CA GLN A 33 6.44 -0.48 7.68
C GLN A 33 6.74 -1.98 7.54
N ILE A 34 7.45 -2.33 6.48
CA ILE A 34 7.94 -3.69 6.28
C ILE A 34 9.06 -3.83 7.31
N LYS A 35 8.79 -4.49 8.44
CA LYS A 35 9.85 -4.95 9.34
C LYS A 35 10.72 -5.88 8.51
N ALA A 36 11.85 -5.38 8.02
CA ALA A 36 12.86 -6.19 7.39
C ALA A 36 13.34 -7.20 8.44
N GLN A 37 12.90 -8.45 8.33
CA GLN A 37 13.47 -9.53 9.10
C GLN A 37 14.84 -9.79 8.49
N VAL A 38 15.86 -9.12 9.03
CA VAL A 38 17.25 -9.40 8.71
C VAL A 38 17.50 -10.82 9.20
N GLY A 39 17.54 -11.77 8.27
CA GLY A 39 17.80 -13.17 8.56
C GLY A 39 19.20 -13.30 9.19
N ASN A 40 19.23 -13.66 10.47
CA ASN A 40 20.44 -14.04 11.19
C ASN A 40 20.73 -15.54 11.04
N ASP A 41 20.48 -16.11 9.87
CA ASP A 41 20.69 -17.54 9.60
C ASP A 41 21.94 -17.73 8.72
N THR A 42 23.03 -17.04 9.07
CA THR A 42 24.36 -17.31 8.52
C THR A 42 25.25 -17.89 9.63
N LYS A 43 25.29 -19.22 9.64
CA LYS A 43 26.52 -20.02 9.54
C LYS A 43 27.38 -20.21 10.81
N ARG A 44 27.48 -21.51 11.16
CA ARG A 44 28.57 -22.25 11.81
C ARG A 44 28.81 -22.06 13.31
N VAL A 45 28.51 -23.14 14.05
CA VAL A 45 29.35 -23.61 15.15
C VAL A 45 29.64 -25.11 14.95
N GLU A 46 30.76 -25.40 14.30
CA GLU A 46 31.48 -26.66 14.48
C GLU A 46 32.51 -26.42 15.60
N ALA A 47 32.72 -27.44 16.44
CA ALA A 47 33.70 -27.58 17.54
C ALA A 47 33.28 -27.09 18.94
N GLN A 48 32.98 -28.03 19.85
CA GLN A 48 33.99 -28.45 20.84
C GLN A 48 33.57 -29.71 21.63
N THR A 49 34.61 -30.50 21.90
CA THR A 49 34.72 -31.82 22.49
C THR A 49 34.45 -31.83 24.01
N ALA A 50 34.10 -33.02 24.53
CA ALA A 50 34.23 -33.49 25.92
C ALA A 50 33.27 -32.92 26.98
N GLN A 51 32.37 -33.77 27.49
CA GLN A 51 32.58 -34.53 28.75
C GLN A 51 31.58 -35.67 28.89
#